data_AF-A0A815MRK7-F1
#
_entry.id   AF-A0A815MRK7-F1
#
_cell.length_a   1.000
_cell.length_b   1.000
_cell.length_c   1.000
_cell.angle_alpha   90.00
_cell.angle_beta   90.00
_cell.angle_gamma   90.00
#
_symmetry.space_group_name_H-M   'P 1'
#
loop_
_entity.id
_entity.type
_entity.pdbx_description
1 polymer ?
#
loop_
_entity_poly.entity_id
_entity_poly.type
_entity_poly.pdbx_seq_one_letter_code
_entity_poly.pdbx_strand_id
1 'polypeptide(L)' 'TASVLSNGKVLVTGGYNGHIALDSAELY' A
#
# COMPACT_ATOMS: atom_id res chain seq x y z
N THR A 1 -0.37 -2.80 -3.15
CA THR A 1 1.01 -2.72 -3.65
C THR A 1 1.91 -2.16 -2.58
N ALA A 2 3.17 -2.60 -2.49
CA ALA A 2 4.13 -2.06 -1.53
C ALA A 2 5.33 -1.44 -2.25
N SER A 3 5.89 -0.37 -1.71
CA SER A 3 7.10 0.29 -2.23
C SER A 3 7.99 0.78 -1.08
N VAL A 4 9.30 0.60 -1.24
CA VAL A 4 10.29 1.10 -0.28
C VAL A 4 10.68 2.52 -0.69
N LEU A 5 10.61 3.44 0.26
CA LEU A 5 10.99 4.83 0.07
C LEU A 5 12.48 5.03 0.37
N SER A 6 13.06 6.11 -0.16
CA SER A 6 14.48 6.45 0.02
C SER A 6 14.90 6.64 1.48
N ASN A 7 13.95 6.90 2.38
CA ASN A 7 14.17 7.02 3.82
C ASN A 7 14.05 5.68 4.58
N GLY A 8 13.91 4.55 3.87
CA GLY A 8 13.83 3.22 4.46
C GLY A 8 12.44 2.80 4.95
N LYS A 9 11.43 3.68 4.83
CA LYS A 9 10.03 3.35 5.14
C LYS A 9 9.36 2.57 4.02
N VAL A 10 8.33 1.82 4.37
CA VAL A 10 7.51 1.04 3.44
C VAL A 10 6.13 1.68 3.33
N LEU A 11 5.80 2.11 2.12
CA LEU A 11 4.45 2.55 1.77
C LEU A 11 3.66 1.36 1.21
N VAL A 12 2.53 1.06 1.83
CA VAL A 12 1.56 0.07 1.34
C VAL A 12 0.31 0.82 0.90
N THR A 13 -0.15 0.55 -0.33
CA THR A 13 -1.34 1.20 -0.90
C THR A 13 -2.31 0.17 -1.46
N GLY A 14 -3.59 0.39 -1.15
CA GLY A 14 -4.73 -0.33 -1.68
C GLY A 14 -4.66 -1.85 -1.56
N GLY A 15 -5.45 -2.51 -2.40
CA GLY A 15 -5.61 -3.96 -2.45
C GLY A 15 -6.88 -4.31 -3.21
N TYR A 16 -6.92 -5.46 -3.87
CA TYR A 16 -8.09 -5.89 -4.64
C TYR A 16 -8.30 -7.38 -4.47
N ASN A 17 -9.53 -7.80 -4.12
CA ASN A 17 -9.88 -9.20 -3.91
C ASN A 17 -10.76 -9.79 -5.02
N GLY A 18 -10.90 -9.11 -6.16
CA GLY A 18 -11.81 -9.52 -7.24
C GLY A 18 -13.19 -8.88 -7.19
N HIS A 19 -13.56 -8.23 -6.08
CA HIS A 19 -14.86 -7.56 -5.93
C HIS A 19 -14.75 -6.13 -5.40
N ILE A 20 -13.81 -5.89 -4.47
CA ILE A 20 -13.64 -4.60 -3.81
C ILE A 20 -12.18 -4.16 -3.93
N ALA A 21 -12.00 -2.90 -4.32
CA ALA A 21 -10.72 -2.21 -4.21
C ALA A 21 -10.67 -1.44 -2.89
N LEU A 22 -9.55 -1.57 -2.17
CA LEU A 22 -9.30 -0.81 -0.95
C LEU A 22 -8.78 0.59 -1.31
N ASP A 23 -9.41 1.61 -0.74
CA ASP A 23 -8.97 3.01 -0.79
C ASP A 23 -8.28 3.38 0.53
N SER A 24 -7.23 2.63 0.86
CA SER A 24 -6.43 2.84 2.06
C SER A 24 -4.94 2.87 1.72
N ALA A 25 -4.18 3.58 2.54
CA ALA A 25 -2.73 3.60 2.47
C ALA A 25 -2.15 3.65 3.89
N GLU A 26 -1.06 2.93 4.10
CA GLU A 26 -0.38 2.79 5.39
C GLU A 26 1.14 2.95 5.19
N LEU A 27 1.80 3.59 6.15
CA LEU A 27 3.24 3.85 6.13
C LEU A 27 3.90 3.21 7.34
N TYR A 28 4.90 2.38 7.09
CA TYR A 28 5.68 1.66 8.10
C TYR A 28 7.14 2.16 8.10
#